data_AF-A0A3M1QZJ1-F1
#
_entry.id   AF-A0A3M1QZJ1-F1
#
_cell.length_a   1.000
_cell.length_b   1.000
_cell.length_c   1.000
_cell.angle_alpha   90.00
_cell.angle_beta   90.00
_cell.angle_gamma   90.00
#
_symmetry.space_group_name_H-M   'P 1'
#
loop_
_entity.id
_entity.type
_entity.pdbx_description
1 polymer ?
#
loop_
_entity_poly.entity_id
_entity_poly.type
_entity_poly.pdbx_seq_one_letter_code
_entity_poly.pdbx_strand_id
1 'polypeptide(L)'
;VRAAEAGGELEAARAAVAEARAHLAARREELRLAAVAEVLLAQVERDHRSVAAPPLLRRAEGWFAAFTRHRYRLRVGAEGELVAVEAESGAERTLEQLSDGTRAQLLLAARVAFATHHEGEEPLPLMLDEALSVADPDRFAAVAAALLELAAAGRQVFYLTANPDDVARWAAVCRKAGADPPQVVDLAAVRTGGAALQSTDLAAPREAEPVPAPEGLTPEAYGARLGVARPDPARPGAVHLFHLLRHDLPLLHRLLTGPRLATVGQWRTLRDTGGDAGLGPGEAARLDALCDLAEAACAASRVGRGRPVDRAALEQSGAVSRRYLEPLAAVAAEVGGDARALLARLARPKDDPRTRGFRTDKRQLLEEYLRQEGYLDERPPLDAEGLRLRLLAELGPALEAGRLTPEEVARFADTWHALLSPTPAPAPA
;
A
#
# COMPACT_ATOMS: atom_id res chain seq x y z
N VAL A 1 -53.38 5.24 32.15
CA VAL A 1 -51.95 5.29 32.51
C VAL A 1 -51.33 3.89 32.45
N ARG A 2 -51.71 2.93 33.32
CA ARG A 2 -51.16 1.55 33.28
C ARG A 2 -51.26 0.80 31.94
N ALA A 3 -52.35 0.99 31.19
CA ALA A 3 -52.51 0.36 29.86
C ALA A 3 -51.60 0.97 28.77
N ALA A 4 -51.17 2.23 28.95
CA ALA A 4 -50.25 2.90 28.04
C ALA A 4 -48.78 2.55 28.37
N GLU A 5 -48.46 2.39 29.65
CA GLU A 5 -47.14 1.93 30.13
C GLU A 5 -46.84 0.50 29.65
N ALA A 6 -47.81 -0.42 29.79
CA ALA A 6 -47.69 -1.80 29.30
C ALA A 6 -47.54 -1.90 27.77
N GLY A 7 -48.11 -0.96 27.01
CA GLY A 7 -47.93 -0.87 25.56
C GLY A 7 -46.52 -0.42 25.18
N GLY A 8 -45.94 0.54 25.92
CA GLY A 8 -44.58 1.02 25.70
C GLY A 8 -43.51 -0.02 26.02
N GLU A 9 -43.69 -0.80 27.09
CA GLU A 9 -42.80 -1.92 27.44
C GLU A 9 -42.81 -3.03 26.36
N LEU A 10 -43.98 -3.32 25.80
CA LEU A 10 -44.11 -4.31 24.73
C LEU A 10 -43.42 -3.86 23.43
N GLU A 11 -43.55 -2.59 23.07
CA GLU A 11 -42.91 -2.02 21.88
C GLU A 11 -41.38 -1.94 22.04
N ALA A 12 -40.88 -1.57 23.23
CA ALA A 12 -39.46 -1.59 23.52
C ALA A 12 -38.87 -3.01 23.43
N ALA A 13 -39.58 -4.01 23.97
CA ALA A 13 -39.17 -5.41 23.88
C ALA A 13 -39.15 -5.92 22.43
N ARG A 14 -40.12 -5.50 21.60
CA ARG A 14 -40.16 -5.83 20.17
C ARG A 14 -39.00 -5.21 19.39
N ALA A 15 -38.68 -3.95 19.66
CA ALA A 15 -37.56 -3.26 19.05
C ALA A 15 -36.22 -3.94 19.37
N ALA A 16 -36.00 -4.29 20.65
CA ALA A 16 -34.79 -5.01 21.08
C ALA A 16 -34.65 -6.39 20.41
N VAL A 17 -35.76 -7.13 20.25
CA VAL A 17 -35.76 -8.41 19.53
C VAL A 17 -35.45 -8.22 18.04
N ALA A 18 -35.95 -7.15 17.41
CA ALA A 18 -35.67 -6.85 16.01
C ALA A 18 -34.19 -6.50 15.79
N GLU A 19 -33.61 -5.67 16.66
CA GLU A 19 -32.20 -5.28 16.61
C GLU A 19 -31.27 -6.48 16.83
N ALA A 20 -31.55 -7.32 17.82
CA ALA A 20 -30.78 -8.54 18.08
C ALA A 20 -30.83 -9.53 16.90
N ARG A 21 -31.98 -9.62 16.21
CA ARG A 21 -32.12 -10.45 15.00
C ARG A 21 -31.34 -9.88 13.82
N ALA A 22 -31.34 -8.57 13.63
CA ALA A 22 -30.55 -7.92 12.59
C ALA A 22 -29.04 -8.12 12.82
N HIS A 23 -28.59 -7.97 14.06
CA HIS A 23 -27.19 -8.19 14.42
C HIS A 23 -26.75 -9.64 14.20
N LEU A 24 -27.58 -10.61 14.59
CA LEU A 24 -27.31 -12.03 14.35
C LEU A 24 -27.28 -12.38 12.86
N ALA A 25 -28.15 -11.78 12.06
CA ALA A 25 -28.17 -11.98 10.61
C ALA A 25 -26.89 -11.45 9.94
N ALA A 26 -26.46 -10.23 10.30
CA ALA A 26 -25.22 -9.64 9.82
C ALA A 26 -24.01 -10.51 10.18
N ARG A 27 -23.94 -10.98 11.45
CA ARG A 27 -22.83 -11.84 11.88
C ARG A 27 -22.82 -13.20 11.20
N ARG A 28 -24.00 -13.77 10.92
CA ARG A 28 -24.13 -15.03 10.16
C ARG A 28 -23.66 -14.88 8.72
N GLU A 29 -23.98 -13.77 8.09
CA GLU A 29 -23.58 -13.52 6.71
C GLU A 29 -22.06 -13.35 6.62
N GLU A 30 -21.47 -12.58 7.54
CA GLU A 30 -20.02 -12.42 7.64
C GLU A 30 -19.29 -13.77 7.87
N LEU A 31 -19.82 -14.63 8.76
CA LEU A 31 -19.27 -15.95 9.02
C LEU A 31 -19.45 -16.92 7.84
N ARG A 32 -20.56 -16.85 7.11
CA ARG A 32 -20.74 -17.65 5.88
C ARG A 32 -19.76 -17.24 4.80
N LEU A 33 -19.55 -15.94 4.66
CA LEU A 33 -18.58 -15.35 3.77
C LEU A 33 -17.15 -15.80 4.07
N ALA A 34 -16.77 -15.74 5.35
CA ALA A 34 -15.47 -16.21 5.81
C ALA A 34 -15.32 -17.71 5.57
N ALA A 35 -16.34 -18.52 5.84
CA ALA A 35 -16.31 -19.96 5.61
C ALA A 35 -16.22 -20.32 4.12
N VAL A 36 -16.91 -19.60 3.24
CA VAL A 36 -16.79 -19.80 1.78
C VAL A 36 -15.40 -19.41 1.30
N ALA A 37 -14.85 -18.29 1.79
CA ALA A 37 -13.49 -17.89 1.49
C ALA A 37 -12.47 -18.91 2.01
N GLU A 38 -12.56 -19.36 3.27
CA GLU A 38 -11.71 -20.42 3.82
C GLU A 38 -11.79 -21.72 3.02
N VAL A 39 -12.98 -22.15 2.62
CA VAL A 39 -13.13 -23.36 1.80
C VAL A 39 -12.47 -23.19 0.43
N LEU A 40 -12.57 -22.01 -0.18
CA LEU A 40 -11.93 -21.70 -1.46
C LEU A 40 -10.41 -21.57 -1.32
N LEU A 41 -9.92 -20.96 -0.24
CA LEU A 41 -8.50 -20.86 0.08
C LEU A 41 -7.91 -22.24 0.39
N ALA A 42 -8.61 -23.07 1.17
CA ALA A 42 -8.20 -24.44 1.48
C ALA A 42 -8.29 -25.37 0.26
N GLN A 43 -9.16 -25.07 -0.72
CA GLN A 43 -9.17 -25.75 -2.01
C GLN A 43 -7.94 -25.35 -2.84
N VAL A 44 -7.59 -24.05 -2.85
CA VAL A 44 -6.36 -23.56 -3.46
C VAL A 44 -5.13 -24.22 -2.81
N GLU A 45 -5.04 -24.29 -1.48
CA GLU A 45 -3.95 -24.95 -0.75
C GLU A 45 -3.82 -26.45 -1.06
N ARG A 46 -4.96 -27.16 -1.19
CA ARG A 46 -4.97 -28.60 -1.53
C ARG A 46 -4.51 -28.87 -2.96
N ASP A 47 -4.84 -27.96 -3.88
CA ASP A 47 -4.46 -28.08 -5.29
C ASP A 47 -3.01 -27.59 -5.55
N HIS A 48 -2.38 -26.88 -4.60
CA HIS A 48 -1.07 -26.20 -4.77
C HIS A 48 0.20 -26.93 -4.33
N ARG A 49 0.22 -28.26 -4.33
CA ARG A 49 1.48 -28.99 -4.03
C ARG A 49 2.40 -29.25 -5.22
N SER A 50 2.05 -28.79 -6.43
CA SER A 50 2.98 -28.80 -7.56
C SER A 50 2.52 -27.90 -8.71
N VAL A 51 3.31 -26.87 -9.02
CA VAL A 51 3.34 -26.11 -10.30
C VAL A 51 2.16 -25.14 -10.55
N ALA A 52 2.50 -23.84 -10.67
CA ALA A 52 1.71 -22.70 -11.16
C ALA A 52 0.44 -22.31 -10.36
N ALA A 53 0.45 -21.15 -9.67
CA ALA A 53 -0.73 -20.53 -9.02
C ALA A 53 -2.02 -20.73 -9.85
N PRO A 54 -3.16 -21.20 -9.30
CA PRO A 54 -4.32 -21.52 -10.13
C PRO A 54 -4.79 -20.26 -10.86
N PRO A 55 -5.33 -20.36 -12.09
CA PRO A 55 -5.80 -19.18 -12.84
C PRO A 55 -6.76 -18.29 -12.05
N LEU A 56 -7.57 -18.89 -11.17
CA LEU A 56 -8.47 -18.18 -10.25
C LEU A 56 -7.71 -17.32 -9.24
N LEU A 57 -6.63 -17.83 -8.64
CA LEU A 57 -5.82 -17.09 -7.67
C LEU A 57 -5.13 -15.90 -8.33
N ARG A 58 -4.60 -16.06 -9.55
CA ARG A 58 -4.00 -14.94 -10.30
C ARG A 58 -5.02 -13.83 -10.58
N ARG A 59 -6.26 -14.19 -10.91
CA ARG A 59 -7.34 -13.21 -11.09
C ARG A 59 -7.69 -12.51 -9.79
N ALA A 60 -7.79 -13.26 -8.69
CA ALA A 60 -8.05 -12.69 -7.37
C ALA A 60 -6.91 -11.75 -6.92
N GLU A 61 -5.66 -12.09 -7.20
CA GLU A 61 -4.48 -11.25 -6.96
C GLU A 61 -4.60 -9.92 -7.73
N GLY A 62 -4.94 -9.97 -9.02
CA GLY A 62 -5.15 -8.77 -9.83
C GLY A 62 -6.28 -7.88 -9.30
N TRP A 63 -7.43 -8.47 -8.96
CA TRP A 63 -8.55 -7.71 -8.36
C TRP A 63 -8.19 -7.10 -7.01
N PHE A 64 -7.50 -7.85 -6.16
CA PHE A 64 -7.11 -7.38 -4.84
C PHE A 64 -6.09 -6.24 -4.94
N ALA A 65 -5.14 -6.34 -5.86
CA ALA A 65 -4.21 -5.26 -6.17
C ALA A 65 -4.97 -4.02 -6.63
N ALA A 66 -5.87 -4.13 -7.62
CA ALA A 66 -6.66 -3.00 -8.11
C ALA A 66 -7.51 -2.36 -7.00
N PHE A 67 -8.25 -3.16 -6.23
CA PHE A 67 -9.11 -2.67 -5.13
C PHE A 67 -8.33 -1.98 -4.02
N THR A 68 -7.05 -2.33 -3.83
CA THR A 68 -6.17 -1.70 -2.85
C THR A 68 -5.27 -0.62 -3.44
N ARG A 69 -5.52 -0.16 -4.69
CA ARG A 69 -4.66 0.79 -5.42
C ARG A 69 -3.19 0.35 -5.45
N HIS A 70 -3.00 -0.95 -5.72
CA HIS A 70 -1.71 -1.63 -5.78
C HIS A 70 -0.89 -1.54 -4.48
N ARG A 71 -1.54 -1.26 -3.34
CA ARG A 71 -0.89 -1.27 -2.03
C ARG A 71 -0.58 -2.69 -1.57
N TYR A 72 -1.42 -3.65 -1.92
CA TYR A 72 -1.22 -5.05 -1.55
C TYR A 72 -1.23 -5.96 -2.77
N ARG A 73 -0.46 -7.04 -2.68
CA ARG A 73 -0.52 -8.20 -3.58
C ARG A 73 -0.69 -9.48 -2.77
N LEU A 74 -1.26 -10.51 -3.38
CA LEU A 74 -1.35 -11.84 -2.78
C LEU A 74 -0.16 -12.69 -3.20
N ARG A 75 0.38 -13.44 -2.26
CA ARG A 75 1.37 -14.49 -2.52
C ARG A 75 1.05 -15.72 -1.68
N VAL A 76 1.57 -16.85 -2.13
CA VAL A 76 1.64 -18.06 -1.31
C VAL A 76 2.92 -17.95 -0.47
N GLY A 77 2.77 -18.00 0.85
CA GLY A 77 3.83 -17.98 1.85
C GLY A 77 4.66 -19.26 1.85
N ALA A 78 5.65 -19.31 2.74
CA ALA A 78 6.61 -20.41 2.79
C ALA A 78 5.97 -21.74 3.27
N GLU A 79 4.91 -21.67 4.07
CA GLU A 79 4.19 -22.84 4.59
C GLU A 79 2.99 -23.23 3.72
N GLY A 80 2.79 -22.53 2.60
CA GLY A 80 1.70 -22.78 1.64
C GLY A 80 0.43 -21.95 1.89
N GLU A 81 0.43 -21.12 2.93
CA GLU A 81 -0.65 -20.22 3.32
C GLU A 81 -0.72 -18.99 2.40
N LEU A 82 -1.91 -18.37 2.29
CA LEU A 82 -2.03 -17.12 1.54
C LEU A 82 -1.69 -15.91 2.40
N VAL A 83 -0.74 -15.12 1.92
CA VAL A 83 -0.27 -13.89 2.57
C VAL A 83 -0.48 -12.68 1.66
N ALA A 84 -0.83 -11.56 2.28
CA ALA A 84 -0.86 -10.25 1.63
C ALA A 84 0.48 -9.54 1.88
N VAL A 85 1.15 -9.14 0.80
CA VAL A 85 2.42 -8.41 0.86
C VAL A 85 2.15 -6.94 0.59
N GLU A 86 2.54 -6.07 1.52
CA GLU A 86 2.43 -4.62 1.35
C GLU A 86 3.55 -4.10 0.44
N ALA A 87 3.16 -3.36 -0.61
CA ALA A 87 4.05 -2.96 -1.70
C ALA A 87 5.20 -2.03 -1.26
N GLU A 88 4.96 -1.16 -0.28
CA GLU A 88 5.95 -0.18 0.16
C GLU A 88 6.99 -0.75 1.13
N SER A 89 6.51 -1.52 2.11
CA SER A 89 7.33 -2.06 3.20
C SER A 89 7.90 -3.44 2.89
N GLY A 90 7.27 -4.17 1.95
CA GLY A 90 7.50 -5.60 1.73
C GLY A 90 6.97 -6.48 2.88
N ALA A 91 6.24 -5.93 3.85
CA ALA A 91 5.75 -6.68 4.98
C ALA A 91 4.67 -7.68 4.54
N GLU A 92 4.87 -8.95 4.91
CA GLU A 92 3.90 -10.01 4.73
C GLU A 92 2.93 -10.03 5.91
N ARG A 93 1.64 -10.22 5.60
CA ARG A 93 0.57 -10.33 6.59
C ARG A 93 -0.29 -11.53 6.25
N THR A 94 -0.64 -12.33 7.25
CA THR A 94 -1.68 -13.34 7.09
C THR A 94 -3.03 -12.66 6.91
N LEU A 95 -4.04 -13.41 6.45
CA LEU A 95 -5.36 -12.84 6.20
C LEU A 95 -6.05 -12.35 7.49
N GLU A 96 -5.73 -12.95 8.64
CA GLU A 96 -6.24 -12.57 9.95
C GLU A 96 -5.60 -11.28 10.48
N GLN A 97 -4.41 -10.94 9.98
CA GLN A 97 -3.69 -9.71 10.33
C GLN A 97 -4.11 -8.51 9.47
N LEU A 98 -4.98 -8.73 8.48
CA LEU A 98 -5.56 -7.65 7.69
C LEU A 98 -6.63 -6.91 8.48
N SER A 99 -6.72 -5.60 8.26
CA SER A 99 -7.86 -4.83 8.76
C SER A 99 -9.16 -5.33 8.14
N ASP A 100 -10.29 -5.17 8.85
CA ASP A 100 -11.60 -5.62 8.36
C ASP A 100 -11.93 -5.10 6.95
N GLY A 101 -11.63 -3.82 6.67
CA GLY A 101 -11.86 -3.26 5.35
C GLY A 101 -10.94 -3.84 4.26
N THR A 102 -9.68 -4.12 4.57
CA THR A 102 -8.77 -4.78 3.60
C THR A 102 -9.17 -6.23 3.36
N ARG A 103 -9.62 -6.93 4.40
CA ARG A 103 -10.18 -8.28 4.28
C ARG A 103 -11.46 -8.30 3.46
N ALA A 104 -12.35 -7.30 3.63
CA ALA A 104 -13.53 -7.15 2.80
C ALA A 104 -13.19 -6.93 1.31
N GLN A 105 -12.17 -6.12 1.01
CA GLN A 105 -11.66 -5.95 -0.36
C GLN A 105 -11.12 -7.25 -0.94
N LEU A 106 -10.38 -8.04 -0.17
CA LEU A 106 -9.90 -9.37 -0.59
C LEU A 106 -11.06 -10.33 -0.90
N LEU A 107 -12.06 -10.39 -0.02
CA LEU A 107 -13.24 -11.22 -0.21
C LEU A 107 -14.00 -10.84 -1.48
N LEU A 108 -14.17 -9.54 -1.73
CA LEU A 108 -14.78 -9.05 -2.96
C LEU A 108 -13.94 -9.40 -4.19
N ALA A 109 -12.62 -9.24 -4.13
CA ALA A 109 -11.70 -9.59 -5.21
C ALA A 109 -11.79 -11.08 -5.58
N ALA A 110 -11.84 -11.96 -4.58
CA ALA A 110 -12.03 -13.39 -4.79
C ALA A 110 -13.39 -13.71 -5.42
N ARG A 111 -14.46 -13.04 -5.00
CA ARG A 111 -15.82 -13.19 -5.58
C ARG A 111 -15.88 -12.76 -7.03
N VAL A 112 -15.29 -11.61 -7.37
CA VAL A 112 -15.21 -11.12 -8.75
C VAL A 112 -14.35 -12.05 -9.59
N ALA A 113 -13.19 -12.50 -9.07
CA ALA A 113 -12.36 -13.48 -9.75
C ALA A 113 -13.12 -14.77 -10.08
N PHE A 114 -13.89 -15.29 -9.12
CA PHE A 114 -14.70 -16.49 -9.30
C PHE A 114 -15.82 -16.28 -10.32
N ALA A 115 -16.60 -15.21 -10.16
CA ALA A 115 -17.69 -14.89 -11.07
C ALA A 115 -17.19 -14.79 -12.52
N THR A 116 -16.04 -14.12 -12.72
CA THR A 116 -15.45 -13.94 -14.05
C THR A 116 -14.71 -15.18 -14.58
N HIS A 117 -14.29 -16.11 -13.71
CA HIS A 117 -13.55 -17.32 -14.10
C HIS A 117 -14.40 -18.32 -14.88
N HIS A 118 -15.69 -18.39 -14.56
CA HIS A 118 -16.62 -19.37 -15.14
C HIS A 118 -17.43 -18.82 -16.33
N GLU A 119 -17.05 -17.67 -16.86
CA GLU A 119 -17.73 -17.06 -18.00
C GLU A 119 -17.29 -17.68 -19.32
N GLY A 120 -18.21 -17.69 -20.29
CA GLY A 120 -17.97 -18.11 -21.68
C GLY A 120 -17.30 -17.00 -22.50
N GLU A 121 -17.53 -17.01 -23.82
CA GLU A 121 -16.96 -16.00 -24.73
C GLU A 121 -17.50 -14.58 -24.50
N GLU A 122 -18.73 -14.45 -23.98
CA GLU A 122 -19.34 -13.16 -23.65
C GLU A 122 -19.35 -12.90 -22.13
N PRO A 123 -18.93 -11.70 -21.68
CA PRO A 123 -18.90 -11.35 -20.27
C PRO A 123 -20.33 -11.19 -19.71
N LEU A 124 -20.63 -11.92 -18.64
CA LEU A 124 -21.92 -11.79 -17.96
C LEU A 124 -22.01 -10.48 -17.18
N PRO A 125 -23.22 -9.91 -17.02
CA PRO A 125 -23.42 -8.77 -16.14
C PRO A 125 -23.00 -9.09 -14.70
N LEU A 126 -22.28 -8.17 -14.07
CA LEU A 126 -21.89 -8.27 -12.67
C LEU A 126 -22.94 -7.60 -11.79
N MET A 127 -23.49 -8.33 -10.82
CA MET A 127 -24.47 -7.81 -9.85
C MET A 127 -23.82 -7.70 -8.48
N LEU A 128 -23.77 -6.48 -7.93
CA LEU A 128 -23.24 -6.19 -6.60
C LEU A 128 -24.37 -5.71 -5.70
N ASP A 129 -24.71 -6.48 -4.68
CA ASP A 129 -25.74 -6.13 -3.70
C ASP A 129 -25.08 -5.63 -2.42
N GLU A 130 -25.19 -4.33 -2.14
CA GLU A 130 -24.64 -3.65 -0.95
C GLU A 130 -23.14 -3.91 -0.69
N ALA A 131 -22.39 -4.25 -1.75
CA ALA A 131 -21.04 -4.79 -1.63
C ALA A 131 -20.02 -3.79 -1.04
N LEU A 132 -20.33 -2.49 -1.06
CA LEU A 132 -19.44 -1.41 -0.59
C LEU A 132 -20.04 -0.60 0.57
N SER A 133 -21.14 -1.06 1.17
CA SER A 133 -21.89 -0.36 2.22
C SER A 133 -21.06 0.00 3.46
N VAL A 134 -20.07 -0.83 3.82
CA VAL A 134 -19.19 -0.63 4.99
C VAL A 134 -17.84 -0.01 4.60
N ALA A 135 -17.62 0.29 3.31
CA ALA A 135 -16.36 0.87 2.86
C ALA A 135 -16.27 2.36 3.24
N ASP A 136 -15.13 2.75 3.79
CA ASP A 136 -14.77 4.16 3.89
C ASP A 136 -14.68 4.80 2.48
N PRO A 137 -14.78 6.13 2.36
CA PRO A 137 -14.82 6.81 1.06
C PRO A 137 -13.65 6.48 0.13
N ASP A 138 -12.45 6.29 0.68
CA ASP A 138 -11.26 6.00 -0.12
C ASP A 138 -11.29 4.58 -0.68
N ARG A 139 -11.68 3.60 0.15
CA ARG A 139 -11.86 2.21 -0.28
C ARG A 139 -13.01 2.06 -1.25
N PHE A 140 -14.13 2.75 -1.02
CA PHE A 140 -15.24 2.79 -1.97
C PHE A 140 -14.76 3.27 -3.33
N ALA A 141 -14.06 4.42 -3.38
CA ALA A 141 -13.56 4.98 -4.62
C ALA A 141 -12.54 4.07 -5.33
N ALA A 142 -11.71 3.35 -4.58
CA ALA A 142 -10.76 2.40 -5.15
C ALA A 142 -11.45 1.22 -5.84
N VAL A 143 -12.43 0.61 -5.16
CA VAL A 143 -13.18 -0.51 -5.73
C VAL A 143 -14.07 -0.05 -6.90
N ALA A 144 -14.77 1.07 -6.73
CA ALA A 144 -15.62 1.64 -7.76
C ALA A 144 -14.85 1.98 -9.04
N ALA A 145 -13.62 2.52 -8.92
CA ALA A 145 -12.75 2.79 -10.07
C ALA A 145 -12.38 1.50 -10.82
N ALA A 146 -11.98 0.44 -10.10
CA ALA A 146 -11.66 -0.85 -10.71
C ALA A 146 -12.88 -1.51 -11.38
N LEU A 147 -14.08 -1.35 -10.80
CA LEU A 147 -15.33 -1.81 -11.43
C LEU A 147 -15.72 -0.97 -12.65
N LEU A 148 -15.39 0.32 -12.66
CA LEU A 148 -15.63 1.20 -13.80
C LEU A 148 -14.73 0.82 -15.00
N GLU A 149 -13.50 0.35 -14.75
CA GLU A 149 -12.63 -0.19 -15.79
C GLU A 149 -13.25 -1.44 -16.47
N LEU A 150 -13.88 -2.33 -15.68
CA LEU A 150 -14.66 -3.44 -16.25
C LEU A 150 -15.81 -2.94 -17.13
N ALA A 151 -16.52 -1.91 -16.67
CA ALA A 151 -17.61 -1.33 -17.43
C ALA A 151 -17.11 -0.70 -18.75
N ALA A 152 -15.98 -0.01 -18.71
CA ALA A 152 -15.33 0.56 -19.89
C ALA A 152 -14.86 -0.53 -20.88
N ALA A 153 -14.51 -1.72 -20.40
CA ALA A 153 -14.21 -2.89 -21.23
C ALA A 153 -15.45 -3.58 -21.82
N GLY A 154 -16.65 -3.00 -21.65
CA GLY A 154 -17.90 -3.47 -22.25
C GLY A 154 -18.75 -4.38 -21.36
N ARG A 155 -18.38 -4.58 -20.09
CA ARG A 155 -19.18 -5.37 -19.14
C ARG A 155 -20.31 -4.53 -18.54
N GLN A 156 -21.50 -5.09 -18.39
CA GLN A 156 -22.55 -4.46 -17.58
C GLN A 156 -22.28 -4.66 -16.08
N VAL A 157 -22.34 -3.58 -15.31
CA VAL A 157 -22.19 -3.61 -13.84
C VAL A 157 -23.45 -3.01 -13.21
N PHE A 158 -24.14 -3.79 -12.39
CA PHE A 158 -25.30 -3.38 -11.62
C PHE A 158 -24.91 -3.30 -10.15
N TYR A 159 -25.04 -2.11 -9.55
CA TYR A 159 -24.83 -1.88 -8.13
C TYR A 159 -26.18 -1.60 -7.47
N LEU A 160 -26.62 -2.52 -6.60
CA LEU A 160 -27.85 -2.42 -5.83
C LEU A 160 -27.52 -1.84 -4.47
N THR A 161 -28.23 -0.79 -4.09
CA THR A 161 -28.01 -0.09 -2.83
C THR A 161 -29.31 0.52 -2.33
N ALA A 162 -29.51 0.42 -1.03
CA ALA A 162 -30.48 1.14 -0.23
C ALA A 162 -29.88 2.43 0.37
N ASN A 163 -28.57 2.64 0.23
CA ASN A 163 -27.90 3.86 0.66
C ASN A 163 -27.90 4.91 -0.47
N PRO A 164 -28.66 6.02 -0.34
CA PRO A 164 -28.67 7.07 -1.36
C PRO A 164 -27.29 7.74 -1.56
N ASP A 165 -26.42 7.71 -0.55
CA ASP A 165 -25.07 8.30 -0.64
C ASP A 165 -24.18 7.57 -1.65
N ASP A 166 -24.41 6.27 -1.88
CA ASP A 166 -23.63 5.49 -2.83
C ASP A 166 -23.81 6.01 -4.26
N VAL A 167 -25.00 6.51 -4.60
CA VAL A 167 -25.27 7.13 -5.91
C VAL A 167 -24.38 8.36 -6.11
N ALA A 168 -24.26 9.21 -5.09
CA ALA A 168 -23.40 10.39 -5.14
C ALA A 168 -21.91 10.01 -5.22
N ARG A 169 -21.49 8.96 -4.50
CA ARG A 169 -20.12 8.43 -4.57
C ARG A 169 -19.79 7.87 -5.94
N TRP A 170 -20.68 7.06 -6.53
CA TRP A 170 -20.51 6.54 -7.90
C TRP A 170 -20.44 7.67 -8.92
N ALA A 171 -21.33 8.67 -8.83
CA ALA A 171 -21.29 9.84 -9.71
C ALA A 171 -19.96 10.61 -9.60
N ALA A 172 -19.42 10.75 -8.38
CA ALA A 172 -18.12 11.39 -8.17
C ALA A 172 -16.96 10.59 -8.78
N VAL A 173 -16.99 9.25 -8.67
CA VAL A 173 -16.01 8.35 -9.29
C VAL A 173 -16.08 8.44 -10.83
N CYS A 174 -17.28 8.38 -11.42
CA CYS A 174 -17.45 8.52 -12.87
C CYS A 174 -16.92 9.87 -13.38
N ARG A 175 -17.31 10.99 -12.73
CA ARG A 175 -16.82 12.33 -13.10
C ARG A 175 -15.30 12.39 -13.07
N LYS A 176 -14.67 11.83 -12.04
CA LYS A 176 -13.21 11.84 -11.90
C LYS A 176 -12.51 11.02 -12.99
N ALA A 177 -13.13 9.92 -13.42
CA ALA A 177 -12.64 9.11 -14.52
C ALA A 177 -12.98 9.68 -15.91
N GLY A 178 -13.74 10.79 -15.99
CA GLY A 178 -14.25 11.33 -17.26
C GLY A 178 -15.30 10.44 -17.92
N ALA A 179 -15.94 9.55 -17.15
CA ALA A 179 -16.99 8.65 -17.62
C ALA A 179 -18.38 9.25 -17.42
N ASP A 180 -19.36 8.74 -18.17
CA ASP A 180 -20.76 9.10 -17.99
C ASP A 180 -21.25 8.75 -16.58
N PRO A 181 -22.17 9.55 -16.00
CA PRO A 181 -22.76 9.24 -14.71
C PRO A 181 -23.51 7.90 -14.77
N PRO A 182 -23.58 7.17 -13.65
CA PRO A 182 -24.30 5.90 -13.62
C PRO A 182 -25.77 6.13 -13.95
N GLN A 183 -26.36 5.21 -14.70
CA GLN A 183 -27.82 5.19 -14.86
C GLN A 183 -28.45 4.80 -13.52
N VAL A 184 -29.23 5.73 -12.94
CA VAL A 184 -29.91 5.51 -11.66
C VAL A 184 -31.34 5.03 -11.91
N VAL A 185 -31.68 3.86 -11.38
CA VAL A 185 -33.04 3.32 -11.40
C VAL A 185 -33.60 3.33 -9.98
N ASP A 186 -34.45 4.30 -9.67
CA ASP A 186 -35.16 4.37 -8.39
C ASP A 186 -36.32 3.36 -8.37
N LEU A 187 -36.11 2.24 -7.68
CA LEU A 187 -37.13 1.19 -7.57
C LEU A 187 -38.38 1.62 -6.80
N ALA A 188 -38.28 2.59 -5.88
CA ALA A 188 -39.44 3.13 -5.17
C ALA A 188 -40.31 3.96 -6.13
N ALA A 189 -39.67 4.84 -6.90
CA ALA A 189 -40.36 5.65 -7.91
C ALA A 189 -41.06 4.77 -8.96
N VAL A 190 -40.41 3.69 -9.39
CA VAL A 190 -40.96 2.75 -10.38
C VAL A 190 -42.11 1.92 -9.82
N ARG A 191 -42.03 1.46 -8.55
CA ARG A 191 -43.04 0.55 -7.98
C ARG A 191 -44.25 1.26 -7.38
N THR A 192 -44.06 2.42 -6.76
CA THR A 192 -45.11 3.08 -5.96
C THR A 192 -45.39 4.52 -6.38
N GLY A 193 -44.63 5.08 -7.35
CA GLY A 193 -44.74 6.49 -7.74
C GLY A 193 -44.25 7.47 -6.66
N GLY A 194 -43.67 6.98 -5.56
CA GLY A 194 -43.05 7.79 -4.52
C GLY A 194 -41.55 7.96 -4.79
N ALA A 195 -41.01 9.15 -4.57
CA ALA A 195 -39.57 9.38 -4.67
C ALA A 195 -38.83 8.69 -3.51
N ALA A 196 -37.66 8.09 -3.77
CA ALA A 196 -36.75 7.68 -2.70
C ALA A 196 -36.39 8.89 -1.79
N LEU A 197 -36.14 8.60 -0.51
CA LEU A 197 -35.61 9.59 0.43
C LEU A 197 -34.30 10.14 -0.14
N GLN A 198 -34.32 11.41 -0.56
CA GLN A 198 -33.11 12.12 -0.89
C GLN A 198 -32.32 12.32 0.41
N SER A 199 -31.03 11.98 0.39
CA SER A 199 -30.09 12.36 1.45
C SER A 199 -29.91 13.88 1.40
N THR A 200 -30.90 14.62 1.90
CA THR A 200 -30.77 16.03 2.22
C THR A 200 -30.07 16.11 3.57
N ASP A 201 -28.91 16.76 3.61
CA ASP A 201 -28.15 17.12 4.81
C ASP A 201 -26.97 16.24 5.26
N LEU A 202 -26.27 15.59 4.32
CA LEU A 202 -24.89 15.18 4.58
C LEU A 202 -23.96 15.81 3.56
N ALA A 203 -22.99 16.58 4.07
CA ALA A 203 -21.97 17.24 3.27
C ALA A 203 -21.39 16.23 2.28
N ALA A 204 -21.41 16.59 0.99
CA ALA A 204 -20.77 15.79 -0.05
C ALA A 204 -19.41 15.29 0.44
N PRO A 205 -19.04 14.02 0.21
CA PRO A 205 -17.75 13.49 0.63
C PRO A 205 -16.68 14.52 0.28
N ARG A 206 -15.90 14.97 1.27
CA ARG A 206 -14.84 15.97 1.07
C ARG A 206 -14.01 15.50 -0.12
N GLU A 207 -14.13 16.19 -1.25
CA GLU A 207 -13.41 15.79 -2.45
C GLU A 207 -11.93 15.83 -2.10
N ALA A 208 -11.24 14.70 -2.26
CA ALA A 208 -9.80 14.66 -2.11
C ALA A 208 -9.22 15.70 -3.06
N GLU A 209 -8.39 16.61 -2.53
CA GLU A 209 -7.82 17.69 -3.34
C GLU A 209 -7.20 17.09 -4.61
N PRO A 210 -7.52 17.65 -5.79
CA PRO A 210 -7.01 17.12 -7.04
C PRO A 210 -5.48 17.21 -7.02
N VAL A 211 -4.82 16.16 -7.54
CA VAL A 211 -3.38 16.16 -7.67
C VAL A 211 -3.00 17.36 -8.56
N PRO A 212 -2.17 18.29 -8.05
CA PRO A 212 -1.89 19.52 -8.77
C PRO A 212 -1.18 19.25 -10.08
N ALA A 213 -1.54 19.98 -11.14
CA ALA A 213 -0.79 19.97 -12.39
C ALA A 213 0.62 20.58 -12.19
N PRO A 214 1.64 20.10 -12.92
CA PRO A 214 3.02 20.55 -12.78
C PRO A 214 3.34 21.88 -13.47
N GLU A 215 2.40 22.47 -14.21
CA GLU A 215 2.64 23.64 -15.07
C GLU A 215 3.25 24.83 -14.32
N GLY A 216 4.37 25.35 -14.85
CA GLY A 216 5.08 26.52 -14.32
C GLY A 216 5.90 26.24 -13.05
N LEU A 217 5.91 25.01 -12.52
CA LEU A 217 6.68 24.65 -11.34
C LEU A 217 8.02 24.01 -11.72
N THR A 218 9.07 24.36 -11.00
CA THR A 218 10.31 23.59 -11.03
C THR A 218 10.07 22.21 -10.42
N PRO A 219 10.87 21.18 -10.77
CA PRO A 219 10.76 19.86 -10.14
C PRO A 219 10.80 19.94 -8.61
N GLU A 220 11.67 20.77 -8.02
CA GLU A 220 11.78 20.97 -6.58
C GLU A 220 10.49 21.54 -5.97
N ALA A 221 9.92 22.57 -6.60
CA ALA A 221 8.67 23.18 -6.15
C ALA A 221 7.48 22.22 -6.28
N TYR A 222 7.45 21.42 -7.35
CA TYR A 222 6.42 20.43 -7.56
C TYR A 222 6.49 19.28 -6.55
N GLY A 223 7.69 18.74 -6.30
CA GLY A 223 7.91 17.72 -5.27
C GLY A 223 7.53 18.20 -3.87
N ALA A 224 7.83 19.46 -3.53
CA ALA A 224 7.41 20.07 -2.27
C ALA A 224 5.87 20.21 -2.19
N ARG A 225 5.22 20.63 -3.27
CA ARG A 225 3.76 20.74 -3.35
C ARG A 225 3.05 19.39 -3.21
N LEU A 226 3.66 18.32 -3.74
CA LEU A 226 3.18 16.95 -3.58
C LEU A 226 3.48 16.35 -2.20
N GLY A 227 4.28 17.02 -1.36
CA GLY A 227 4.70 16.50 -0.06
C GLY A 227 5.61 15.26 -0.16
N VAL A 228 6.43 15.16 -1.22
CA VAL A 228 7.26 13.99 -1.48
C VAL A 228 8.29 13.80 -0.37
N ALA A 229 8.19 12.68 0.33
CA ALA A 229 9.16 12.31 1.37
C ALA A 229 10.53 11.98 0.78
N ARG A 230 11.58 12.14 1.60
CA ARG A 230 12.92 11.63 1.28
C ARG A 230 12.87 10.10 1.12
N PRO A 231 13.61 9.53 0.16
CA PRO A 231 13.66 8.09 -0.01
C PRO A 231 14.29 7.44 1.22
N ASP A 232 13.76 6.28 1.60
CA ASP A 232 14.28 5.43 2.66
C ASP A 232 14.90 4.18 2.01
N PRO A 233 16.24 4.03 1.99
CA PRO A 233 16.91 2.89 1.37
C PRO A 233 16.49 1.53 1.91
N ALA A 234 15.92 1.47 3.13
CA ALA A 234 15.40 0.23 3.70
C ALA A 234 14.04 -0.18 3.10
N ARG A 235 13.33 0.75 2.45
CA ARG A 235 11.99 0.55 1.88
C ARG A 235 11.99 1.00 0.41
N PRO A 236 12.63 0.24 -0.50
CA PRO A 236 12.69 0.58 -1.92
C PRO A 236 11.31 0.73 -2.56
N GLY A 237 10.34 -0.09 -2.14
CA GLY A 237 8.95 0.02 -2.62
C GLY A 237 8.26 1.33 -2.24
N ALA A 238 8.68 1.99 -1.16
CA ALA A 238 8.13 3.28 -0.71
C ALA A 238 8.70 4.49 -1.46
N VAL A 239 9.68 4.29 -2.34
CA VAL A 239 10.27 5.37 -3.13
C VAL A 239 9.19 5.97 -4.03
N HIS A 240 8.93 7.27 -3.88
CA HIS A 240 7.96 7.98 -4.69
C HIS A 240 8.46 8.14 -6.13
N LEU A 241 7.60 7.90 -7.12
CA LEU A 241 7.92 7.98 -8.56
C LEU A 241 8.43 9.35 -8.99
N PHE A 242 8.13 10.40 -8.22
CA PHE A 242 8.73 11.73 -8.40
C PHE A 242 10.25 11.67 -8.50
N HIS A 243 10.93 10.90 -7.64
CA HIS A 243 12.40 10.82 -7.65
C HIS A 243 12.95 10.24 -8.95
N LEU A 244 12.14 9.45 -9.67
CA LEU A 244 12.47 8.84 -10.95
C LEU A 244 12.10 9.75 -12.14
N LEU A 245 10.97 10.45 -12.03
CA LEU A 245 10.34 11.22 -13.11
C LEU A 245 10.50 12.73 -12.95
N ARG A 246 11.53 13.20 -12.23
CA ARG A 246 11.79 14.64 -12.00
C ARG A 246 11.91 15.44 -13.31
N HIS A 247 12.32 14.78 -14.38
CA HIS A 247 12.49 15.37 -15.72
C HIS A 247 11.28 15.18 -16.63
N ASP A 248 10.26 14.43 -16.19
CA ASP A 248 9.03 14.17 -16.93
C ASP A 248 7.83 14.27 -15.97
N LEU A 249 7.61 15.50 -15.48
CA LEU A 249 6.49 15.81 -14.60
C LEU A 249 5.11 15.55 -15.24
N PRO A 250 4.91 15.74 -16.57
CA PRO A 250 3.66 15.35 -17.22
C PRO A 250 3.36 13.85 -17.10
N LEU A 251 4.36 12.98 -17.32
CA LEU A 251 4.17 11.54 -17.13
C LEU A 251 3.88 11.19 -15.66
N LEU A 252 4.59 11.82 -14.71
CA LEU A 252 4.31 11.65 -13.28
C LEU A 252 2.85 12.05 -12.94
N HIS A 253 2.39 13.20 -13.44
CA HIS A 253 1.02 13.67 -13.19
C HIS A 253 -0.04 12.73 -13.78
N ARG A 254 0.20 12.19 -14.98
CA ARG A 254 -0.65 11.13 -15.58
C ARG A 254 -0.76 9.90 -14.68
N LEU A 255 0.37 9.42 -14.15
CA LEU A 255 0.40 8.24 -13.26
C LEU A 255 -0.30 8.49 -11.92
N LEU A 256 -0.16 9.70 -11.35
CA LEU A 256 -0.81 10.08 -10.10
C LEU A 256 -2.33 10.30 -10.24
N THR A 257 -2.79 10.74 -11.41
CA THR A 257 -4.22 11.08 -11.63
C THR A 257 -5.03 9.95 -12.23
N GLY A 258 -4.48 9.21 -13.20
CA GLY A 258 -5.13 8.06 -13.84
C GLY A 258 -5.12 6.83 -12.95
N PRO A 259 -4.07 5.98 -13.02
CA PRO A 259 -4.00 4.74 -12.25
C PRO A 259 -3.67 4.96 -10.74
N ARG A 260 -3.42 6.21 -10.33
CA ARG A 260 -3.08 6.61 -8.95
C ARG A 260 -1.85 5.88 -8.39
N LEU A 261 -0.83 5.73 -9.22
CA LEU A 261 0.45 5.14 -8.85
C LEU A 261 1.39 6.24 -8.37
N ALA A 262 1.79 6.17 -7.12
CA ALA A 262 2.68 7.13 -6.48
C ALA A 262 4.06 6.55 -6.17
N THR A 263 4.17 5.23 -5.97
CA THR A 263 5.42 4.59 -5.50
C THR A 263 5.92 3.48 -6.43
N VAL A 264 7.20 3.17 -6.32
CA VAL A 264 7.85 2.04 -7.02
C VAL A 264 7.15 0.72 -6.69
N GLY A 265 6.79 0.48 -5.43
CA GLY A 265 6.12 -0.73 -5.01
C GLY A 265 4.75 -0.91 -5.67
N GLN A 266 3.97 0.17 -5.80
CA GLN A 266 2.69 0.14 -6.50
C GLN A 266 2.88 -0.17 -7.99
N TRP A 267 3.89 0.44 -8.62
CA TRP A 267 4.24 0.11 -10.01
C TRP A 267 4.60 -1.38 -10.16
N ARG A 268 5.48 -1.92 -9.32
CA ARG A 268 5.84 -3.35 -9.34
C ARG A 268 4.63 -4.25 -9.16
N THR A 269 3.76 -3.90 -8.23
CA THR A 269 2.53 -4.65 -7.96
C THR A 269 1.62 -4.66 -9.19
N LEU A 270 1.40 -3.50 -9.83
CA LEU A 270 0.66 -3.43 -11.08
C LEU A 270 1.26 -4.35 -12.15
N ARG A 271 2.58 -4.25 -12.38
CA ARG A 271 3.29 -5.02 -13.42
C ARG A 271 3.22 -6.51 -13.18
N ASP A 272 3.42 -6.96 -11.94
CA ASP A 272 3.36 -8.37 -11.57
C ASP A 272 1.95 -8.96 -11.73
N THR A 273 0.92 -8.15 -11.47
CA THR A 273 -0.49 -8.55 -11.69
C THR A 273 -0.95 -8.43 -13.14
N GLY A 274 -0.11 -7.92 -14.04
CA GLY A 274 -0.45 -7.71 -15.45
C GLY A 274 -1.43 -6.56 -15.69
N GLY A 275 -1.54 -5.61 -14.75
CA GLY A 275 -2.38 -4.43 -14.93
C GLY A 275 -1.79 -3.41 -15.89
N ASP A 276 -2.64 -2.55 -16.44
CA ASP A 276 -2.25 -1.50 -17.37
C ASP A 276 -2.35 -0.12 -16.70
N ALA A 277 -1.30 0.70 -16.90
CA ALA A 277 -1.27 2.08 -16.44
C ALA A 277 -1.67 3.09 -17.53
N GLY A 278 -2.10 2.61 -18.71
CA GLY A 278 -2.33 3.44 -19.89
C GLY A 278 -1.02 3.99 -20.47
N LEU A 279 0.05 3.20 -20.37
CA LEU A 279 1.38 3.52 -20.90
C LEU A 279 1.69 2.69 -22.13
N GLY A 280 2.33 3.30 -23.13
CA GLY A 280 2.88 2.54 -24.25
C GLY A 280 3.96 1.54 -23.78
N PRO A 281 4.24 0.46 -24.54
CA PRO A 281 5.22 -0.55 -24.14
C PRO A 281 6.63 0.02 -23.91
N GLY A 282 7.01 1.07 -24.66
CA GLY A 282 8.26 1.79 -24.46
C GLY A 282 8.29 2.61 -23.16
N GLU A 283 7.21 3.35 -22.85
CA GLU A 283 7.07 4.11 -21.60
C GLU A 283 7.11 3.16 -20.39
N ALA A 284 6.36 2.05 -20.45
CA ALA A 284 6.33 1.04 -19.40
C ALA A 284 7.70 0.39 -19.18
N ALA A 285 8.38 -0.04 -20.24
CA ALA A 285 9.72 -0.61 -20.13
C ALA A 285 10.77 0.39 -19.61
N ARG A 286 10.62 1.68 -19.94
CA ARG A 286 11.47 2.73 -19.39
C ARG A 286 11.21 2.95 -17.91
N LEU A 287 9.95 2.96 -17.48
CA LEU A 287 9.61 3.08 -16.07
C LEU A 287 10.08 1.85 -15.27
N ASP A 288 9.98 0.65 -15.84
CA ASP A 288 10.57 -0.57 -15.25
C ASP A 288 12.07 -0.37 -14.99
N ALA A 289 12.83 0.14 -15.96
CA ALA A 289 14.26 0.40 -15.81
C ALA A 289 14.58 1.51 -14.76
N LEU A 290 13.74 2.55 -14.67
CA LEU A 290 13.87 3.57 -13.64
C LEU A 290 13.59 3.00 -12.23
N CYS A 291 12.62 2.10 -12.11
CA CYS A 291 12.36 1.38 -10.87
C CYS A 291 13.53 0.47 -10.49
N ASP A 292 14.11 -0.26 -11.46
CA ASP A 292 15.34 -1.06 -11.24
C ASP A 292 16.48 -0.15 -10.73
N LEU A 293 16.64 1.05 -11.30
CA LEU A 293 17.63 2.04 -10.88
C LEU A 293 17.41 2.50 -9.42
N ALA A 294 16.18 2.80 -9.01
CA ALA A 294 15.91 3.16 -7.61
C ALA A 294 16.16 2.00 -6.64
N GLU A 295 15.74 0.78 -6.99
CA GLU A 295 15.95 -0.41 -6.17
C GLU A 295 17.44 -0.73 -6.01
N ALA A 296 18.21 -0.66 -7.11
CA ALA A 296 19.66 -0.79 -7.10
C ALA A 296 20.32 0.32 -6.26
N ALA A 297 19.84 1.56 -6.35
CA ALA A 297 20.36 2.66 -5.54
C ALA A 297 20.06 2.50 -4.05
N CYS A 298 18.87 2.01 -3.70
CA CYS A 298 18.55 1.62 -2.32
C CYS A 298 19.50 0.53 -1.83
N ALA A 299 19.69 -0.54 -2.61
CA ALA A 299 20.59 -1.64 -2.25
C ALA A 299 22.04 -1.18 -2.08
N ALA A 300 22.55 -0.38 -3.02
CA ALA A 300 23.89 0.20 -2.96
C ALA A 300 24.05 1.17 -1.78
N SER A 301 23.03 1.97 -1.48
CA SER A 301 23.04 2.90 -0.33
C SER A 301 23.04 2.20 1.02
N ARG A 302 22.67 0.91 1.06
CA ARG A 302 22.78 0.05 2.25
C ARG A 302 24.16 -0.59 2.39
N VAL A 303 25.03 -0.54 1.38
CA VAL A 303 26.41 -1.05 1.52
C VAL A 303 27.13 -0.23 2.58
N GLY A 304 27.68 -0.91 3.58
CA GLY A 304 28.33 -0.27 4.73
C GLY A 304 27.37 0.33 5.76
N ARG A 305 26.06 0.13 5.58
CA ARG A 305 24.98 0.48 6.50
C ARG A 305 24.13 -0.78 6.74
N GLY A 306 24.37 -1.45 7.86
CA GLY A 306 23.62 -2.66 8.21
C GLY A 306 22.13 -2.38 8.47
N ARG A 307 21.39 -3.42 8.86
CA ARG A 307 19.98 -3.29 9.25
C ARG A 307 19.82 -2.20 10.33
N PRO A 308 18.72 -1.42 10.31
CA PRO A 308 18.48 -0.42 11.34
C PRO A 308 18.32 -1.12 12.70
N VAL A 309 19.06 -0.63 13.70
CA VAL A 309 18.95 -1.10 15.07
C VAL A 309 17.69 -0.49 15.70
N ASP A 310 16.71 -1.34 16.01
CA ASP A 310 15.49 -0.94 16.70
C ASP A 310 15.45 -1.50 18.13
N ARG A 311 14.37 -1.21 18.85
CA ARG A 311 14.15 -1.70 20.21
C ARG A 311 14.22 -3.24 20.28
N ALA A 312 13.63 -3.93 19.30
CA ALA A 312 13.57 -5.39 19.28
C ALA A 312 14.97 -5.99 19.10
N ALA A 313 15.79 -5.43 18.22
CA ALA A 313 17.19 -5.81 18.04
C ALA A 313 18.00 -5.63 19.33
N LEU A 314 17.81 -4.51 20.03
CA LEU A 314 18.47 -4.25 21.31
C LEU A 314 18.05 -5.26 22.40
N GLU A 315 16.76 -5.62 22.44
CA GLU A 315 16.23 -6.63 23.36
C GLU A 315 16.78 -8.02 23.07
N GLN A 316 16.74 -8.43 21.81
CA GLN A 316 17.22 -9.74 21.33
C GLN A 316 18.73 -9.92 21.51
N SER A 317 19.50 -8.83 21.50
CA SER A 317 20.95 -8.88 21.73
C SER A 317 21.34 -9.52 23.08
N GLY A 318 20.45 -9.50 24.08
CA GLY A 318 20.75 -9.92 25.46
C GLY A 318 21.83 -9.08 26.16
N ALA A 319 22.41 -8.09 25.47
CA ALA A 319 23.46 -7.22 25.96
C ALA A 319 22.88 -5.99 26.69
N VAL A 320 21.67 -5.57 26.32
CA VAL A 320 20.98 -4.40 26.88
C VAL A 320 20.00 -4.84 27.97
N SER A 321 20.15 -4.30 29.18
CA SER A 321 19.20 -4.57 30.26
C SER A 321 17.92 -3.72 30.11
N ARG A 322 16.82 -4.16 30.74
CA ARG A 322 15.51 -3.42 30.72
C ARG A 322 15.64 -1.93 31.08
N ARG A 323 16.57 -1.59 31.96
CA ARG A 323 16.85 -0.19 32.35
C ARG A 323 17.39 0.66 31.19
N TYR A 324 18.18 0.08 30.30
CA TYR A 324 18.83 0.78 29.18
C TYR A 324 18.10 0.58 27.85
N LEU A 325 17.03 -0.20 27.83
CA LEU A 325 16.31 -0.56 26.60
C LEU A 325 15.60 0.66 25.97
N GLU A 326 14.79 1.39 26.74
CA GLU A 326 14.15 2.63 26.23
C GLU A 326 15.17 3.74 25.91
N PRO A 327 16.17 4.03 26.80
CA PRO A 327 17.16 5.06 26.51
C PRO A 327 17.97 4.76 25.25
N LEU A 328 18.40 3.51 25.05
CA LEU A 328 19.17 3.14 23.86
C LEU A 328 18.30 3.03 22.61
N ALA A 329 17.04 2.61 22.71
CA ALA A 329 16.10 2.65 21.60
C ALA A 329 15.87 4.10 21.11
N ALA A 330 15.77 5.06 22.03
CA ALA A 330 15.68 6.48 21.68
C ALA A 330 16.95 7.00 20.99
N VAL A 331 18.14 6.63 21.50
CA VAL A 331 19.42 6.97 20.86
C VAL A 331 19.54 6.35 19.47
N ALA A 332 19.13 5.07 19.33
CA ALA A 332 19.12 4.38 18.05
C ALA A 332 18.18 5.07 17.06
N ALA A 333 16.97 5.44 17.48
CA ALA A 333 16.03 6.20 16.66
C ALA A 333 16.60 7.56 16.22
N GLU A 334 17.30 8.29 17.10
CA GLU A 334 17.95 9.57 16.76
C GLU A 334 19.07 9.45 15.73
N VAL A 335 19.80 8.33 15.72
CA VAL A 335 20.83 8.06 14.70
C VAL A 335 20.27 7.32 13.49
N GLY A 336 18.94 7.23 13.35
CA GLY A 336 18.28 6.54 12.24
C GLY A 336 18.55 5.03 12.21
N GLY A 337 18.85 4.42 13.35
CA GLY A 337 19.17 3.00 13.49
C GLY A 337 20.59 2.63 13.08
N ASP A 338 21.49 3.58 12.81
CA ASP A 338 22.88 3.29 12.46
C ASP A 338 23.65 2.66 13.63
N ALA A 339 23.99 1.37 13.49
CA ALA A 339 24.74 0.61 14.49
C ALA A 339 26.11 1.23 14.81
N ARG A 340 26.84 1.75 13.81
CA ARG A 340 28.17 2.36 14.00
C ARG A 340 28.04 3.67 14.77
N ALA A 341 27.03 4.49 14.45
CA ALA A 341 26.75 5.72 15.16
C ALA A 341 26.27 5.47 16.61
N LEU A 342 25.44 4.46 16.82
CA LEU A 342 25.00 4.03 18.16
C LEU A 342 26.18 3.56 19.01
N LEU A 343 27.05 2.70 18.46
CA LEU A 343 28.26 2.23 19.15
C LEU A 343 29.24 3.38 19.43
N ALA A 344 29.35 4.35 18.53
CA ALA A 344 30.16 5.55 18.74
C ALA A 344 29.63 6.42 19.89
N ARG A 345 28.30 6.60 20.00
CA ARG A 345 27.68 7.30 21.14
C ARG A 345 27.88 6.54 22.46
N LEU A 346 27.74 5.21 22.45
CA LEU A 346 28.03 4.35 23.60
C LEU A 346 29.51 4.40 24.01
N ALA A 347 30.43 4.70 23.09
CA ALA A 347 31.84 4.87 23.39
C ALA A 347 32.18 6.21 24.05
N ARG A 348 31.28 7.19 24.00
CA ARG A 348 31.45 8.53 24.59
C ARG A 348 30.34 8.84 25.60
N PRO A 349 30.31 8.17 26.76
CA PRO A 349 29.23 8.32 27.74
C PRO A 349 29.10 9.72 28.36
N LYS A 350 30.08 10.60 28.14
CA LYS A 350 30.01 12.01 28.57
C LYS A 350 29.08 12.83 27.69
N ASP A 351 28.95 12.47 26.41
CA ASP A 351 28.23 13.23 25.39
C ASP A 351 26.72 13.01 25.47
N ASP A 352 26.27 11.83 25.97
CA ASP A 352 24.85 11.51 26.13
C ASP A 352 24.57 10.88 27.51
N PRO A 353 23.78 11.54 28.39
CA PRO A 353 23.45 11.02 29.72
C PRO A 353 22.72 9.66 29.68
N ARG A 354 22.05 9.31 28.58
CA ARG A 354 21.34 8.03 28.40
C ARG A 354 22.28 6.83 28.28
N THR A 355 23.54 7.08 27.92
CA THR A 355 24.58 6.05 27.75
C THR A 355 25.51 5.93 28.97
N ARG A 356 25.33 6.79 29.99
CA ARG A 356 26.17 6.80 31.20
C ARG A 356 26.02 5.52 32.00
N GLY A 357 27.16 4.94 32.38
CA GLY A 357 27.20 3.71 33.16
C GLY A 357 26.91 2.45 32.35
N PHE A 358 26.81 2.54 31.02
CA PHE A 358 26.78 1.36 30.16
C PHE A 358 28.18 0.71 30.14
N ARG A 359 28.24 -0.57 30.50
CA ARG A 359 29.51 -1.25 30.73
C ARG A 359 30.19 -1.64 29.41
N THR A 360 31.52 -1.59 29.39
CA THR A 360 32.34 -1.89 28.20
C THR A 360 32.19 -3.32 27.70
N ASP A 361 32.08 -4.29 28.62
CA ASP A 361 31.84 -5.71 28.33
C ASP A 361 30.50 -5.92 27.59
N LYS A 362 29.44 -5.25 28.05
CA LYS A 362 28.12 -5.29 27.42
C LYS A 362 28.10 -4.57 26.07
N ARG A 363 28.91 -3.52 25.88
CA ARG A 363 29.08 -2.87 24.57
C ARG A 363 29.73 -3.80 23.56
N GLN A 364 30.77 -4.53 23.95
CA GLN A 364 31.43 -5.51 23.07
C GLN A 364 30.47 -6.64 22.67
N LEU A 365 29.69 -7.16 23.63
CA LEU A 365 28.68 -8.17 23.34
C LEU A 365 27.61 -7.65 22.37
N LEU A 366 27.16 -6.41 22.54
CA LEU A 366 26.22 -5.77 21.61
C LEU A 366 26.86 -5.60 20.22
N GLU A 367 28.09 -5.11 20.12
CA GLU A 367 28.79 -4.95 18.84
C GLU A 367 28.92 -6.28 18.08
N GLU A 368 29.28 -7.35 18.77
CA GLU A 368 29.40 -8.68 18.18
C GLU A 368 28.06 -9.20 17.67
N TYR A 369 26.99 -9.06 18.46
CA TYR A 369 25.63 -9.38 18.01
C TYR A 369 25.23 -8.57 16.78
N LEU A 370 25.46 -7.25 16.79
CA LEU A 370 25.12 -6.37 15.68
C LEU A 370 25.88 -6.75 14.40
N ARG A 371 27.15 -7.18 14.50
CA ARG A 371 27.92 -7.70 13.37
C ARG A 371 27.36 -9.02 12.85
N GLN A 372 27.10 -9.98 13.73
CA GLN A 372 26.62 -11.33 13.37
C GLN A 372 25.24 -11.28 12.70
N GLU A 373 24.33 -10.45 13.20
CA GLU A 373 22.96 -10.32 12.68
C GLU A 373 22.82 -9.30 11.53
N GLY A 374 23.94 -8.75 11.05
CA GLY A 374 23.98 -7.84 9.90
C GLY A 374 23.44 -6.43 10.16
N TYR A 375 23.35 -6.00 11.42
CA TYR A 375 23.09 -4.61 11.80
C TYR A 375 24.34 -3.72 11.64
N LEU A 376 25.53 -4.31 11.73
CA LEU A 376 26.80 -3.65 11.47
C LEU A 376 27.44 -4.24 10.21
N ASP A 377 27.45 -3.47 9.12
CA ASP A 377 28.16 -3.81 7.88
C ASP A 377 29.58 -3.20 7.91
N GLU A 378 30.60 -4.04 7.83
CA GLU A 378 32.01 -3.64 7.90
C GLU A 378 32.53 -3.01 6.62
N ARG A 379 31.81 -3.18 5.50
CA ARG A 379 32.17 -2.54 4.24
C ARG A 379 32.12 -1.00 4.40
N PRO A 380 33.02 -0.25 3.76
CA PRO A 380 32.90 1.20 3.75
C PRO A 380 31.61 1.60 3.02
N PRO A 381 30.87 2.60 3.53
CA PRO A 381 29.77 3.20 2.77
C PRO A 381 30.26 3.70 1.42
N LEU A 382 29.46 3.49 0.38
CA LEU A 382 29.77 4.01 -0.95
C LEU A 382 29.65 5.53 -0.95
N ASP A 383 30.66 6.18 -1.51
CA ASP A 383 30.59 7.60 -1.89
C ASP A 383 29.81 7.75 -3.21
N ALA A 384 29.64 9.00 -3.67
CA ALA A 384 28.89 9.29 -4.89
C ALA A 384 29.47 8.57 -6.12
N GLU A 385 30.80 8.49 -6.23
CA GLU A 385 31.47 7.83 -7.35
C GLU A 385 31.30 6.30 -7.30
N GLY A 386 31.46 5.69 -6.13
CA GLY A 386 31.22 4.27 -5.92
C GLY A 386 29.77 3.87 -6.17
N LEU A 387 28.80 4.70 -5.75
CA LEU A 387 27.38 4.49 -6.06
C LEU A 387 27.16 4.53 -7.58
N ARG A 388 27.68 5.54 -8.28
CA ARG A 388 27.55 5.67 -9.74
C ARG A 388 28.11 4.46 -10.47
N LEU A 389 29.33 4.04 -10.15
CA LEU A 389 29.98 2.89 -10.79
C LEU A 389 29.19 1.59 -10.56
N ARG A 390 28.66 1.41 -9.34
CA ARG A 390 27.82 0.25 -9.01
C ARG A 390 26.54 0.22 -9.85
N LEU A 391 25.84 1.34 -9.96
CA LEU A 391 24.60 1.45 -10.73
C LEU A 391 24.82 1.22 -12.22
N LEU A 392 25.88 1.79 -12.80
CA LEU A 392 26.22 1.57 -14.21
C LEU A 392 26.51 0.09 -14.50
N ALA A 393 27.15 -0.62 -13.56
CA ALA A 393 27.42 -2.05 -13.72
C ALA A 393 26.14 -2.91 -13.60
N GLU A 394 25.27 -2.62 -12.63
CA GLU A 394 24.04 -3.39 -12.43
C GLU A 394 22.99 -3.14 -13.53
N LEU A 395 22.95 -1.94 -14.12
CA LEU A 395 21.97 -1.55 -15.14
C LEU A 395 22.45 -1.76 -16.58
N GLY A 396 23.52 -2.52 -16.80
CA GLY A 396 24.06 -2.84 -18.13
C GLY A 396 22.98 -3.23 -19.16
N PRO A 397 22.08 -4.18 -18.86
CA PRO A 397 21.02 -4.58 -19.79
C PRO A 397 20.04 -3.45 -20.16
N ALA A 398 19.76 -2.53 -19.23
CA ALA A 398 18.87 -1.39 -19.48
C ALA A 398 19.54 -0.30 -20.33
N LEU A 399 20.85 -0.11 -20.13
CA LEU A 399 21.69 0.80 -20.92
C LEU A 399 21.85 0.29 -22.37
N GLU A 400 22.15 -1.00 -22.55
CA GLU A 400 22.28 -1.65 -23.86
C GLU A 400 20.96 -1.59 -24.66
N ALA A 401 19.83 -1.76 -23.98
CA ALA A 401 18.50 -1.65 -24.57
C ALA A 401 18.05 -0.19 -24.83
N GLY A 402 18.88 0.81 -24.50
CA GLY A 402 18.57 2.23 -24.69
C GLY A 402 17.42 2.74 -23.82
N ARG A 403 17.05 2.02 -22.75
CA ARG A 403 15.97 2.41 -21.83
C ARG A 403 16.42 3.51 -20.87
N LEU A 404 17.71 3.49 -20.52
CA LEU A 404 18.41 4.49 -19.72
C LEU A 404 19.70 4.90 -20.43
N THR A 405 20.19 6.09 -20.13
CA THR A 405 21.50 6.57 -20.56
C THR A 405 22.50 6.61 -19.39
N PRO A 406 23.81 6.49 -19.64
CA PRO A 406 24.81 6.61 -18.58
C PRO A 406 24.76 7.97 -17.85
N GLU A 407 24.42 9.04 -18.57
CA GLU A 407 24.26 10.39 -18.01
C GLU A 407 23.07 10.49 -17.05
N GLU A 408 21.95 9.82 -17.37
CA GLU A 408 20.80 9.74 -16.48
C GLU A 408 21.14 8.98 -15.19
N VAL A 409 21.84 7.84 -15.29
CA VAL A 409 22.28 7.06 -14.13
C VAL A 409 23.23 7.88 -13.26
N ALA A 410 24.19 8.60 -13.86
CA ALA A 410 25.11 9.46 -13.13
C ALA A 410 24.38 10.59 -12.39
N ARG A 411 23.50 11.32 -13.08
CA ARG A 411 22.72 12.41 -12.48
C ARG A 411 21.80 11.93 -11.35
N PHE A 412 21.19 10.74 -11.54
CA PHE A 412 20.38 10.11 -10.51
C PHE A 412 21.24 9.76 -9.29
N ALA A 413 22.41 9.16 -9.48
CA ALA A 413 23.32 8.80 -8.39
C ALA A 413 23.74 10.04 -7.56
N ASP A 414 24.09 11.13 -8.23
CA ASP A 414 24.48 12.39 -7.55
C ASP A 414 23.31 12.97 -6.73
N THR A 415 22.12 13.03 -7.34
CA THR A 415 20.90 13.52 -6.67
C THR A 415 20.53 12.62 -5.47
N TRP A 416 20.60 11.30 -5.66
CA TRP A 416 20.29 10.30 -4.66
C TRP A 416 21.26 10.37 -3.47
N HIS A 417 22.56 10.47 -3.74
CA HIS A 417 23.58 10.64 -2.70
C HIS A 417 23.35 11.94 -1.91
N ALA A 418 23.02 13.04 -2.57
CA ALA A 418 22.71 14.31 -1.93
C ALA A 418 21.46 14.23 -1.03
N LEU A 419 20.40 13.54 -1.47
CA LEU A 419 19.16 13.36 -0.70
C LEU A 419 19.37 12.54 0.59
N LEU A 420 20.26 11.55 0.54
CA LEU A 420 20.56 10.65 1.66
C LEU A 420 21.68 11.14 2.56
N SER A 421 22.44 12.15 2.13
CA SER A 421 23.46 12.77 2.96
C SER A 421 22.80 13.59 4.07
N PRO A 422 23.27 13.50 5.32
CA PRO A 422 22.73 14.32 6.40
C PRO A 422 22.95 15.78 6.07
N THR A 423 21.86 16.56 5.99
CA THR A 423 21.94 18.02 5.90
C THR A 423 22.74 18.50 7.12
N PRO A 424 23.80 19.31 6.97
CA PRO A 424 24.50 19.84 8.13
C PRO A 424 23.49 20.58 9.00
N ALA A 425 23.42 20.24 10.29
CA ALA A 425 22.62 20.99 11.25
C ALA A 425 23.03 22.47 11.16
N PRO A 426 22.10 23.43 11.18
CA PRO A 426 22.47 24.83 11.28
C PRO A 426 23.37 24.98 12.51
N ALA A 427 24.54 25.58 12.32
CA ALA A 427 25.46 25.86 13.42
C ALA A 427 24.67 26.60 14.51
N PRO A 428 24.78 26.19 15.79
CA PRO A 428 24.14 26.95 16.86
C PRO A 428 24.71 28.38 16.82
N ALA A 429 23.81 29.35 16.71
CA ALA A 429 24.13 30.78 16.70
C ALA A 429 24.74 31.22 18.04
#